data_AF-A0A497M0H8-F1
#
_entry.id   AF-A0A497M0H8-F1
#
_cell.length_a   1.000
_cell.length_b   1.000
_cell.length_c   1.000
_cell.angle_alpha   90.00
_cell.angle_beta   90.00
_cell.angle_gamma   90.00
#
_symmetry.space_group_name_H-M   'P 1'
#
loop_
_entity.id
_entity.type
_entity.pdbx_description
1 polymer ?
#
loop_
_entity_poly.entity_id
_entity_poly.type
_entity_poly.pdbx_seq_one_letter_code
_entity_poly.pdbx_strand_id
1 'polypeptide(L)'
;AGFVDVYLLDFKYGPDDCAERISDAPNYWEACTRNHLEARRYGELIIRILILPNHLECCVKPIVKWIAKNLGVETRVNIMFQYRPEWRAYEIPELRRRLTKDEMKRAVQLAKEVNLTNFIT
;
A
#
# COMPACT_ATOMS: atom_id res chain seq x y z
N ALA A 1 -0.43 11.44 23.04
CA ALA A 1 -1.03 11.26 21.70
C ALA A 1 -2.50 11.69 21.77
N GLY A 2 -3.10 12.14 20.66
CA GLY A 2 -4.50 12.62 20.64
C GLY A 2 -4.73 14.07 20.22
N PHE A 3 -3.75 14.71 19.55
CA PHE A 3 -3.93 16.02 18.90
C PHE A 3 -4.29 15.89 17.40
N VAL A 4 -3.99 14.73 16.80
CA VAL A 4 -4.15 14.50 15.37
C VAL A 4 -5.50 13.84 15.12
N ASP A 5 -6.38 14.55 14.40
CA ASP A 5 -7.70 14.05 14.03
C ASP A 5 -7.64 13.03 12.87
N VAL A 6 -6.72 13.23 11.92
CA VAL A 6 -6.58 12.40 10.71
C VAL A 6 -5.12 12.06 10.45
N TYR A 7 -4.84 10.77 10.29
CA TYR A 7 -3.54 10.25 9.89
C TYR A 7 -3.53 9.89 8.42
N LEU A 8 -2.66 10.56 7.65
CA LEU A 8 -2.39 10.21 6.26
C LEU A 8 -1.15 9.30 6.22
N LEU A 9 -1.36 8.03 5.88
CA LEU A 9 -0.33 6.98 5.96
C LEU A 9 -0.01 6.44 4.57
N ASP A 10 1.25 6.12 4.31
CA ASP A 10 1.68 5.42 3.10
C ASP A 10 1.99 3.96 3.41
N PHE A 11 1.35 3.04 2.67
CA PHE A 11 1.58 1.60 2.79
C PHE A 11 1.93 1.03 1.42
N LYS A 12 3.23 0.80 1.20
CA LYS A 12 3.82 0.54 -0.11
C LYS A 12 4.21 -0.93 -0.31
N TYR A 13 4.90 -1.52 0.65
CA TYR A 13 5.45 -2.88 0.54
C TYR A 13 4.71 -3.87 1.42
N GLY A 14 4.59 -5.11 0.92
CA GLY A 14 4.07 -6.26 1.65
C GLY A 14 5.06 -6.84 2.67
N PRO A 15 4.75 -8.02 3.24
CA PRO A 15 5.60 -8.71 4.21
C PRO A 15 6.86 -9.36 3.60
N ASP A 16 6.96 -9.41 2.27
CA ASP A 16 8.11 -9.96 1.55
C ASP A 16 9.32 -9.00 1.57
N ASP A 17 10.43 -9.43 0.97
CA ASP A 17 11.71 -8.71 0.90
C ASP A 17 11.71 -7.43 0.03
N CYS A 18 10.57 -7.08 -0.57
CA CYS A 18 10.48 -6.00 -1.54
C CYS A 18 10.94 -4.65 -0.96
N ALA A 19 10.63 -4.37 0.31
CA ALA A 19 11.02 -3.13 0.96
C ALA A 19 12.54 -2.98 1.10
N GLU A 20 13.21 -4.05 1.53
CA GLU A 20 14.66 -4.10 1.69
C GLU A 20 15.35 -4.05 0.32
N ARG A 21 14.92 -4.90 -0.61
CA ARG A 21 15.55 -5.03 -1.93
C ARG A 21 15.39 -3.79 -2.81
N ILE A 22 14.26 -3.09 -2.73
CA ILE A 22 13.94 -1.96 -3.62
C ILE A 22 14.29 -0.62 -2.98
N SER A 23 14.23 -0.52 -1.65
CA SER A 23 14.33 0.76 -0.95
C SER A 23 15.21 0.73 0.29
N ASP A 24 15.98 -0.34 0.49
CA ASP A 24 16.90 -0.48 1.64
C ASP A 24 16.19 -0.25 2.98
N ALA A 25 14.94 -0.73 3.05
CA ALA A 25 14.03 -0.52 4.17
C ALA A 25 13.72 -1.84 4.90
N PRO A 26 14.65 -2.37 5.70
CA PRO A 26 14.41 -3.58 6.49
C PRO A 26 13.33 -3.34 7.56
N ASN A 27 12.56 -4.37 7.89
CA ASN A 27 11.46 -4.34 8.86
C ASN A 27 10.33 -3.34 8.53
N TYR A 28 10.19 -2.94 7.25
CA TYR A 28 9.16 -1.98 6.82
C TYR A 28 7.75 -2.45 7.18
N TRP A 29 7.44 -3.73 6.94
CA TRP A 29 6.12 -4.29 7.18
C TRP A 29 5.74 -4.24 8.66
N GLU A 30 6.63 -4.67 9.55
CA GLU A 30 6.45 -4.65 11.00
C GLU A 30 6.28 -3.21 11.51
N ALA A 31 7.12 -2.29 11.03
CA ALA A 31 7.04 -0.89 11.43
C ALA A 31 5.73 -0.24 10.98
N CYS A 32 5.34 -0.44 9.72
CA CYS A 32 4.10 0.10 9.18
C CYS A 32 2.90 -0.48 9.91
N THR A 33 2.73 -1.79 9.96
CA THR A 33 1.56 -2.43 10.58
C THR A 33 1.38 -2.03 12.04
N ARG A 34 2.47 -1.99 12.83
CA ARG A 34 2.46 -1.49 14.21
C ARG A 34 2.01 -0.03 14.29
N ASN A 35 2.56 0.86 13.46
CA ASN A 35 2.22 2.27 13.48
C ASN A 35 0.77 2.54 13.03
N HIS A 36 0.26 1.77 12.06
CA HIS A 36 -1.12 1.90 11.58
C HIS A 36 -2.13 1.50 12.67
N LEU A 37 -1.85 0.42 13.41
CA LEU A 37 -2.66 0.01 14.56
C LEU A 37 -2.67 1.06 15.66
N GLU A 38 -1.53 1.69 15.93
CA GLU A 38 -1.44 2.75 16.93
C GLU A 38 -2.19 4.02 16.49
N ALA A 39 -2.02 4.44 15.23
CA ALA A 39 -2.72 5.59 14.66
C ALA A 39 -4.25 5.40 14.74
N ARG A 40 -4.75 4.19 14.48
CA ARG A 40 -6.19 3.86 14.56
C ARG A 40 -6.80 4.12 15.94
N ARG A 41 -6.00 4.04 17.01
CA ARG A 41 -6.45 4.29 18.39
C ARG A 41 -6.71 5.75 18.68
N TYR A 42 -6.07 6.66 17.92
CA TYR A 42 -6.05 8.08 18.24
C TYR A 42 -6.72 8.98 17.19
N GLY A 43 -7.08 8.46 16.01
CA GLY A 43 -7.75 9.26 14.98
C GLY A 43 -8.20 8.45 13.76
N GLU A 44 -8.75 9.15 12.78
CA GLU A 44 -9.16 8.55 11.51
C GLU A 44 -7.97 8.27 10.60
N LEU A 45 -8.08 7.23 9.76
CA LEU A 45 -7.01 6.82 8.85
C LEU A 45 -7.39 7.08 7.40
N ILE A 46 -6.42 7.62 6.65
CA ILE A 46 -6.41 7.63 5.19
C ILE A 46 -5.11 6.95 4.76
N ILE A 47 -5.22 5.77 4.14
CA ILE A 47 -4.06 4.98 3.73
C ILE A 47 -3.87 5.10 2.23
N ARG A 48 -2.68 5.47 1.79
CA ARG A 48 -2.31 5.56 0.37
C ARG A 48 -1.43 4.38 0.01
N ILE A 49 -1.78 3.73 -1.10
CA ILE A 49 -1.04 2.58 -1.64
C ILE A 49 -0.56 2.98 -3.03
N LEU A 50 0.74 3.26 -3.18
CA LEU A 50 1.32 3.44 -4.50
C LEU A 50 1.55 2.07 -5.12
N ILE A 51 0.85 1.77 -6.21
CA ILE A 51 0.99 0.50 -6.90
C ILE A 51 2.29 0.52 -7.70
N LEU A 52 3.11 -0.51 -7.48
CA LEU A 52 4.33 -0.73 -8.25
C LEU A 52 4.08 -1.83 -9.31
N PRO A 53 4.64 -1.68 -10.52
CA PRO A 53 4.54 -2.71 -11.56
C PRO A 53 5.11 -4.05 -11.04
N ASN A 54 4.48 -5.17 -11.40
CA ASN A 54 4.85 -6.52 -10.96
C ASN A 54 4.77 -6.83 -9.45
N HIS A 55 4.33 -5.89 -8.60
CA HIS A 55 4.26 -6.06 -7.14
C HIS A 55 2.82 -6.21 -6.60
N LEU A 56 1.89 -6.68 -7.42
CA LEU A 56 0.49 -6.77 -7.02
C LEU A 56 0.24 -7.91 -6.01
N GLU A 57 0.76 -9.09 -6.29
CA GLU A 57 0.49 -10.26 -5.44
C GLU A 57 1.36 -10.28 -4.18
N CYS A 58 2.62 -9.84 -4.24
CA CYS A 58 3.52 -9.79 -3.08
C CYS A 58 3.32 -8.56 -2.18
N CYS A 59 2.87 -7.41 -2.71
CA CYS A 59 2.68 -6.19 -1.92
C CYS A 59 1.20 -5.82 -1.79
N VAL A 60 0.51 -5.54 -2.90
CA VAL A 60 -0.84 -4.95 -2.85
C VAL A 60 -1.85 -5.89 -2.18
N LYS A 61 -1.87 -7.17 -2.58
CA LYS A 61 -2.77 -8.19 -2.03
C LYS A 61 -2.64 -8.38 -0.52
N PRO A 62 -1.44 -8.60 0.07
CA PRO A 62 -1.32 -8.70 1.51
C PRO A 62 -1.64 -7.37 2.21
N ILE A 63 -1.29 -6.21 1.63
CA ILE A 63 -1.65 -4.90 2.19
C ILE A 63 -3.17 -4.76 2.33
N VAL A 64 -3.94 -4.92 1.24
CA VAL A 64 -5.39 -4.72 1.29
C VAL A 64 -6.08 -5.74 2.19
N LYS A 65 -5.59 -6.99 2.20
CA LYS A 65 -6.09 -8.03 3.12
C LYS A 65 -5.80 -7.69 4.58
N TRP A 66 -4.61 -7.15 4.87
CA TRP A 66 -4.25 -6.74 6.21
C TRP A 66 -5.07 -5.54 6.68
N ILE A 67 -5.28 -4.53 5.82
CA ILE A 67 -6.12 -3.36 6.14
C ILE A 67 -7.54 -3.82 6.46
N ALA A 68 -8.18 -4.59 5.58
CA ALA A 68 -9.55 -5.06 5.78
C ALA A 68 -9.70 -5.88 7.07
N LYS A 69 -8.70 -6.73 7.39
CA LYS A 69 -8.73 -7.59 8.58
C LYS A 69 -8.48 -6.82 9.89
N ASN A 70 -7.57 -5.85 9.90
CA ASN A 70 -7.07 -5.25 11.15
C ASN A 70 -7.60 -3.83 11.42
N LEU A 71 -7.90 -3.06 10.37
CA LEU A 71 -8.32 -1.67 10.48
C LEU A 71 -9.82 -1.47 10.18
N GLY A 72 -10.43 -2.42 9.49
CA GLY A 72 -11.82 -2.41 9.07
C GLY A 72 -11.99 -2.21 7.57
N VAL A 73 -13.06 -2.77 7.00
CA VAL A 73 -13.39 -2.66 5.57
C VAL A 73 -13.79 -1.24 5.15
N GLU A 74 -14.19 -0.43 6.12
CA GLU A 74 -14.57 0.98 5.99
C GLU A 74 -13.39 1.96 5.96
N THR A 75 -12.16 1.46 6.17
CA THR A 75 -10.94 2.27 6.15
C THR A 75 -10.80 2.98 4.80
N ARG A 76 -10.51 4.29 4.81
CA ARG A 76 -10.29 5.08 3.60
C ARG A 76 -8.97 4.70 2.94
N VAL A 77 -9.03 4.13 1.75
CA VAL A 77 -7.84 3.71 1.00
C VAL A 77 -7.74 4.44 -0.34
N ASN A 78 -6.59 5.03 -0.63
CA ASN A 78 -6.30 5.64 -1.93
C ASN A 78 -5.31 4.77 -2.70
N ILE A 79 -5.76 4.12 -3.77
CA ILE A 79 -4.98 3.24 -4.64
C ILE A 79 -4.37 4.08 -5.76
N MET A 80 -3.09 4.43 -5.65
CA MET A 80 -2.47 5.38 -6.56
C MET A 80 -1.77 4.68 -7.73
N PHE A 81 -2.15 5.03 -8.96
CA PHE A 81 -1.51 4.53 -10.20
C PHE A 81 -0.41 5.44 -10.75
N GLN A 82 0.07 6.38 -9.93
CA GLN A 82 0.92 7.49 -10.35
C GLN A 82 2.42 7.13 -10.41
N TYR A 83 2.75 5.84 -10.40
CA TYR A 83 4.14 5.40 -10.47
C TYR A 83 4.81 5.81 -11.79
N ARG A 84 5.99 6.43 -11.68
CA ARG A 84 6.84 6.79 -12.82
C ARG A 84 8.25 6.22 -12.58
N PRO A 85 8.83 5.52 -13.56
CA PRO A 85 10.22 5.08 -13.48
C PRO A 85 11.13 6.30 -13.66
N GLU A 86 11.66 6.80 -12.54
CA GLU A 86 12.57 7.95 -12.51
C GLU A 86 13.90 7.53 -11.88
N TRP A 87 14.99 8.19 -12.29
CA TRP A 87 16.33 7.98 -11.71
C TRP A 87 16.75 6.50 -11.71
N ARG A 88 17.16 5.97 -10.56
CA ARG A 88 17.65 4.60 -10.36
C ARG A 88 16.55 3.53 -10.44
N ALA A 89 15.29 3.90 -10.66
CA ALA A 89 14.24 2.92 -10.96
C ALA A 89 14.61 2.04 -12.17
N TYR A 90 15.40 2.57 -13.12
CA TYR A 90 15.89 1.81 -14.26
C TYR A 90 16.92 0.73 -13.90
N GLU A 91 17.53 0.77 -12.71
CA GLU A 91 18.44 -0.29 -12.25
C GLU A 91 17.66 -1.56 -11.91
N ILE A 92 16.42 -1.41 -11.41
CA ILE A 92 15.56 -2.51 -10.94
C ILE A 92 14.65 -2.98 -12.09
N PRO A 93 14.87 -4.19 -12.68
CA PRO A 93 14.19 -4.65 -13.89
C PRO A 93 12.67 -4.56 -13.87
N GLU A 94 12.05 -4.90 -12.75
CA GLU A 94 10.61 -4.93 -12.58
C GLU A 94 9.98 -3.53 -12.43
N LEU A 95 10.78 -2.50 -12.16
CA LEU A 95 10.34 -1.12 -11.93
C LEU A 95 10.58 -0.19 -13.14
N ARG A 96 11.17 -0.68 -14.24
CA ARG A 96 11.56 0.13 -15.40
C ARG A 96 10.42 0.72 -16.22
N ARG A 97 9.17 0.42 -15.87
CA ARG A 97 7.98 0.80 -16.66
C ARG A 97 6.89 1.35 -15.78
N ARG A 98 5.94 2.04 -16.40
CA ARG A 98 4.67 2.40 -15.75
C ARG A 98 3.76 1.18 -15.65
N LEU A 99 2.70 1.32 -14.85
CA LEU A 99 1.64 0.34 -14.70
C LEU A 99 0.90 0.12 -16.02
N THR A 100 0.57 -1.14 -16.31
CA THR A 100 -0.34 -1.48 -17.40
C THR A 100 -1.79 -1.30 -16.97
N LYS A 101 -2.71 -1.22 -17.94
CA LYS A 101 -4.16 -1.18 -17.66
C LYS A 101 -4.62 -2.43 -16.89
N ASP A 102 -4.02 -3.58 -17.16
CA ASP A 102 -4.40 -4.84 -16.52
C ASP A 102 -3.92 -4.89 -15.06
N GLU A 103 -2.74 -4.34 -14.77
CA GLU A 103 -2.28 -4.16 -13.39
C GLU A 103 -3.20 -3.20 -12.62
N MET A 104 -3.59 -2.06 -13.22
CA MET A 104 -4.52 -1.14 -12.58
C MET A 104 -5.86 -1.84 -12.26
N LYS A 105 -6.42 -2.58 -13.23
CA LYS A 105 -7.65 -3.37 -13.02
C LYS A 105 -7.47 -4.44 -11.93
N ARG A 106 -6.33 -5.14 -11.93
CA ARG A 106 -6.04 -6.18 -10.94
C ARG A 106 -5.92 -5.59 -9.54
N ALA A 107 -5.28 -4.43 -9.38
CA ALA A 107 -5.18 -3.74 -8.10
C ALA A 107 -6.56 -3.37 -7.54
N VAL A 108 -7.47 -2.86 -8.39
CA VAL A 108 -8.86 -2.60 -7.99
C VAL A 108 -9.58 -3.91 -7.63
N GLN A 109 -9.38 -4.97 -8.40
CA GLN A 109 -10.01 -6.27 -8.13
C GLN A 109 -9.56 -6.84 -6.78
N LEU A 110 -8.28 -6.73 -6.43
CA LEU A 110 -7.75 -7.13 -5.13
C LEU A 110 -8.42 -6.40 -3.97
N ALA A 111 -8.65 -5.09 -4.10
CA ALA A 111 -9.36 -4.31 -3.08
C ALA A 111 -10.83 -4.74 -2.95
N LYS A 112 -11.49 -5.06 -4.07
CA LYS A 112 -12.87 -5.59 -4.08
C LYS A 112 -12.97 -6.99 -3.47
N GLU A 113 -12.01 -7.87 -3.73
CA GLU A 113 -11.95 -9.24 -3.19
C GLU A 113 -11.94 -9.27 -1.66
N VAL A 114 -11.38 -8.24 -1.02
CA VAL A 114 -11.35 -8.10 0.45
C VAL A 114 -12.50 -7.25 0.99
N ASN A 115 -13.48 -6.89 0.16
CA ASN A 115 -14.64 -6.06 0.49
C ASN A 115 -14.30 -4.67 1.05
N LEU A 116 -13.20 -4.04 0.64
CA LEU A 116 -12.97 -2.63 0.98
C LEU A 116 -14.09 -1.77 0.39
N THR A 117 -14.80 -1.05 1.25
CA THR A 117 -15.99 -0.27 0.85
C THR A 117 -15.64 1.16 0.48
N ASN A 118 -14.51 1.67 0.98
CA ASN A 118 -14.13 3.08 0.86
C ASN A 118 -12.74 3.23 0.24
N PHE A 119 -12.62 2.89 -1.05
CA PHE A 119 -11.39 3.12 -1.80
C PHE A 119 -11.59 3.99 -3.04
N ILE A 120 -10.58 4.81 -3.33
CA ILE A 120 -10.48 5.64 -4.54
C ILE A 120 -9.23 5.24 -5.33
N THR A 121 -9.19 5.60 -6.61
CA THR A 121 -8.09 5.30 -7.54
C THR A 121 -7.58 6.53 -8.25
#